data_AF-A0A6V8PZJ3-F1
#
_entry.id   AF-A0A6V8PZJ3-F1
#
_cell.length_a   1.000
_cell.length_b   1.000
_cell.length_c   1.000
_cell.angle_alpha   90.00
_cell.angle_beta   90.00
_cell.angle_gamma   90.00
#
_symmetry.space_group_name_H-M   'P 1'
#
loop_
_entity.id
_entity.type
_entity.pdbx_description
1 polymer ?
#
loop_
_entity_poly.entity_id
_entity_poly.type
_entity_poly.pdbx_seq_one_letter_code
_entity_poly.pdbx_strand_id
1 'polypeptide(L)'
;MIRHELQKLLKEAARAILKDGEKFQEKEKEIVLEKPNLREHGDWASNVALVLAGVCRQNPLVIAQEIVRYLPQDLGYVKEVKIARPGFINF
;
A
#
# COMPACT_ATOMS: atom_id res chain seq x y z
N MET A 1 -11.53 3.78 13.01
CA MET A 1 -12.26 2.88 12.07
C MET A 1 -11.24 2.25 11.13
N ILE A 2 -11.37 0.97 10.81
CA ILE A 2 -10.38 0.09 10.12
C ILE A 2 -9.60 0.77 8.98
N ARG A 3 -10.26 1.57 8.14
CA ARG A 3 -9.61 2.35 7.06
C ARG A 3 -8.40 3.17 7.53
N HIS A 4 -8.52 3.85 8.67
CA HIS A 4 -7.44 4.68 9.20
C HIS A 4 -6.23 3.84 9.63
N GLU A 5 -6.47 2.69 10.25
CA GLU A 5 -5.41 1.75 10.64
C GLU A 5 -4.68 1.18 9.42
N LEU A 6 -5.43 0.73 8.41
CA LEU A 6 -4.83 0.25 7.15
C LEU A 6 -3.99 1.34 6.47
N GLN A 7 -4.52 2.57 6.38
CA GLN A 7 -3.79 3.67 5.78
C GLN A 7 -2.51 4.01 6.56
N LYS A 8 -2.57 3.96 7.89
CA LYS A 8 -1.40 4.16 8.76
C LYS A 8 -0.33 3.09 8.51
N LEU A 9 -0.72 1.81 8.52
CA LEU A 9 0.19 0.68 8.29
C LEU A 9 0.85 0.73 6.92
N LEU A 10 0.08 1.07 5.87
CA LEU A 10 0.62 1.24 4.52
C LEU A 10 1.67 2.35 4.44
N LYS A 11 1.44 3.46 5.13
CA LYS A 11 2.40 4.58 5.20
C LYS A 11 3.67 4.19 5.96
N GLU A 12 3.52 3.48 7.08
CA GLU A 12 4.66 2.96 7.86
C GLU A 12 5.51 1.99 7.03
N ALA A 13 4.87 1.04 6.34
CA ALA A 13 5.52 0.11 5.42
C ALA A 13 6.21 0.85 4.25
N ALA A 14 5.55 1.83 3.64
CA ALA A 14 6.11 2.62 2.55
C ALA A 14 7.32 3.46 2.99
N ARG A 15 7.31 3.99 4.23
CA ARG A 15 8.43 4.73 4.82
C ARG A 15 9.65 3.83 5.06
N ALA A 16 9.45 2.55 5.34
CA ALA A 16 10.55 1.60 5.48
C ALA A 16 11.25 1.31 4.14
N ILE A 17 10.51 1.39 3.03
CA ILE A 17 11.03 1.18 1.67
C ILE A 17 11.74 2.45 1.17
N LEU A 18 11.07 3.60 1.26
CA LEU A 18 11.62 4.87 0.81
C LEU A 18 12.37 5.58 1.95
N LYS A 19 13.68 5.35 2.04
CA LYS A 19 14.56 5.96 3.07
C LYS A 19 14.75 7.48 2.90
N ASP A 20 14.42 8.01 1.73
CA ASP A 20 14.45 9.45 1.44
C ASP A 20 13.22 10.12 2.06
N GLY A 21 13.41 10.68 3.26
CA GLY A 21 12.33 11.24 4.06
C GLY A 21 11.62 12.42 3.42
N GLU A 22 12.33 13.27 2.67
CA GLU A 22 11.72 14.43 1.99
C GLU A 22 10.84 13.97 0.82
N LYS A 23 11.35 13.09 -0.04
CA LYS A 23 10.55 12.53 -1.15
C LYS A 23 9.37 11.72 -0.64
N PHE A 24 9.53 11.02 0.48
CA PHE A 24 8.43 10.29 1.09
C PHE A 24 7.31 11.24 1.53
N GLN A 25 7.62 12.36 2.21
CA GLN A 25 6.60 13.31 2.66
C GLN A 25 5.79 13.93 1.51
N GLU A 26 6.43 14.18 0.36
CA GLU A 26 5.73 14.64 -0.84
C GLU A 26 4.74 13.57 -1.33
N LYS A 27 5.21 12.32 -1.43
CA LYS A 27 4.42 11.19 -1.94
C LYS A 27 3.37 10.67 -0.99
N GLU A 28 3.54 10.87 0.32
CA GLU A 28 2.60 10.39 1.33
C GLU A 28 1.18 10.94 1.11
N LYS A 29 1.07 12.16 0.55
CA LYS A 29 -0.22 12.80 0.24
C LYS A 29 -0.95 12.17 -0.95
N GLU A 30 -0.22 11.48 -1.83
CA GLU A 30 -0.76 10.79 -3.00
C GLU A 30 -1.20 9.35 -2.66
N ILE A 31 -0.83 8.83 -1.48
CA ILE A 31 -1.25 7.50 -1.01
C ILE A 31 -2.71 7.53 -0.59
N VAL A 32 -3.53 6.78 -1.31
CA VAL A 32 -4.97 6.67 -1.11
C VAL A 32 -5.34 5.25 -0.70
N LEU A 33 -6.37 5.17 0.15
CA LEU A 33 -7.11 3.95 0.47
C LEU A 33 -8.58 4.19 0.18
N GLU A 34 -9.12 3.45 -0.79
CA GLU A 34 -10.45 3.62 -1.36
C GLU A 34 -11.20 2.31 -1.53
N LYS A 35 -12.50 2.41 -1.83
CA LYS A 35 -13.33 1.24 -2.13
C LYS A 35 -13.02 0.77 -3.56
N PRO A 36 -12.65 -0.51 -3.78
CA PRO A 36 -12.37 -1.00 -5.11
C PRO A 36 -13.64 -1.02 -5.98
N ASN A 37 -13.45 -0.84 -7.29
CA ASN A 37 -14.55 -0.91 -8.27
C ASN A 37 -15.14 -2.32 -8.40
N LEU A 38 -14.32 -3.35 -8.17
CA LEU A 38 -14.71 -4.75 -8.26
C LEU A 38 -14.73 -5.36 -6.86
N ARG A 39 -15.85 -6.02 -6.50
CA ARG A 39 -16.01 -6.67 -5.19
C ARG A 39 -14.98 -7.77 -4.92
N GLU A 40 -14.43 -8.38 -5.97
CA GLU A 40 -13.39 -9.41 -5.84
C GLU A 40 -12.04 -8.87 -5.34
N HIS A 41 -11.85 -7.55 -5.36
CA HIS A 41 -10.67 -6.86 -4.85
C HIS A 41 -10.79 -6.47 -3.38
N GLY A 42 -11.76 -7.06 -2.66
CA GLY A 42 -11.93 -6.88 -1.23
C GLY A 42 -12.69 -5.61 -0.88
N ASP A 43 -12.52 -5.19 0.37
CA ASP A 43 -13.18 -4.03 0.94
C ASP A 43 -12.39 -2.74 0.73
N TRP A 44 -11.06 -2.84 0.57
CA TRP A 44 -10.20 -1.67 0.40
C TRP A 44 -9.09 -1.94 -0.61
N ALA A 45 -8.74 -0.92 -1.39
CA ALA A 45 -7.63 -0.93 -2.33
C ALA A 45 -6.73 0.28 -2.11
N SER A 46 -5.42 0.08 -2.21
CA SER A 46 -4.43 1.16 -2.13
C SER A 46 -3.51 1.22 -3.34
N ASN A 47 -3.23 2.44 -3.77
CA ASN A 47 -2.31 2.78 -4.86
C ASN A 47 -0.86 2.96 -4.39
N VAL A 48 -0.53 2.69 -3.11
CA VAL A 48 0.76 3.06 -2.51
C VAL A 48 1.98 2.60 -3.31
N ALA A 49 1.94 1.39 -3.89
CA ALA A 49 3.08 0.88 -4.65
C ALA A 49 3.26 1.61 -5.99
N LEU A 50 2.16 2.07 -6.61
CA LEU A 50 2.19 2.86 -7.84
C LEU A 50 2.79 4.25 -7.58
N VAL A 51 2.43 4.87 -6.45
CA VAL A 51 2.97 6.17 -6.02
C VAL A 51 4.48 6.08 -5.79
N LEU A 52 4.94 5.03 -5.09
CA LEU A 52 6.36 4.84 -4.81
C LEU A 52 7.17 4.42 -6.05
N ALA A 53 6.56 3.72 -7.01
CA ALA A 53 7.25 3.23 -8.21
C ALA A 53 7.95 4.34 -9.00
N GLY A 54 7.33 5.51 -9.13
CA GLY A 54 7.93 6.65 -9.82
C GLY A 54 9.21 7.16 -9.13
N VAL A 55 9.23 7.14 -7.80
CA VAL A 55 10.37 7.62 -7.01
C VAL A 55 11.48 6.57 -6.89
N CYS A 56 11.10 5.32 -6.62
CA CYS A 56 12.04 4.20 -6.51
C CYS A 56 12.59 3.75 -7.87
N ARG A 57 11.96 4.16 -8.99
CA ARG A 57 12.25 3.67 -10.36
C ARG A 57 12.22 2.14 -10.45
N GLN A 58 11.28 1.53 -9.75
CA GLN A 58 11.10 0.08 -9.67
C GLN A 58 9.70 -0.32 -10.14
N ASN A 59 9.55 -1.59 -10.51
CA ASN A 59 8.26 -2.16 -10.89
C ASN A 59 7.28 -2.08 -9.69
N PRO A 60 6.08 -1.48 -9.85
CA PRO A 60 5.12 -1.37 -8.76
C PRO A 60 4.73 -2.71 -8.13
N LEU A 61 4.76 -3.82 -8.88
CA LEU A 61 4.49 -5.15 -8.33
C LEU A 61 5.55 -5.59 -7.33
N VAL A 62 6.81 -5.27 -7.58
CA VAL A 62 7.93 -5.58 -6.67
C VAL A 62 7.77 -4.75 -5.39
N ILE A 63 7.46 -3.45 -5.53
CA ILE A 63 7.20 -2.59 -4.38
C ILE A 63 5.98 -3.07 -3.59
N ALA A 64 4.90 -3.49 -4.26
CA ALA A 64 3.72 -4.00 -3.59
C ALA A 64 4.04 -5.25 -2.76
N GLN A 65 4.87 -6.15 -3.29
CA GLN A 65 5.35 -7.33 -2.56
C GLN A 65 6.18 -6.94 -1.34
N GLU A 66 7.08 -5.97 -1.48
CA GLU A 66 7.86 -5.45 -0.35
C GLU A 66 6.95 -4.82 0.72
N ILE A 67 5.99 -3.98 0.32
CA ILE A 67 5.03 -3.36 1.25
C ILE A 67 4.28 -4.43 2.04
N VAL A 68 3.73 -5.44 1.36
CA VAL A 68 3.00 -6.54 2.02
C VAL A 68 3.90 -7.31 3.00
N ARG A 69 5.20 -7.47 2.70
CA ARG A 69 6.16 -8.10 3.62
C ARG A 69 6.44 -7.26 4.87
N TYR A 70 6.31 -5.93 4.80
CA TYR A 70 6.45 -5.04 5.95
C TYR A 70 5.17 -4.92 6.80
N LEU A 71 4.02 -5.38 6.29
CA LEU A 71 2.80 -5.40 7.07
C LEU A 71 2.86 -6.47 8.18
N PRO A 72 2.19 -6.24 9.32
CA PRO A 72 1.97 -7.28 10.32
C PRO A 72 1.31 -8.51 9.70
N GLN A 73 1.79 -9.71 10.08
CA GLN A 73 1.25 -10.98 9.58
C GLN A 73 -0.19 -11.23 10.04
N ASP A 74 -0.56 -10.72 11.21
CA ASP A 74 -1.91 -10.78 11.73
C ASP A 74 -2.41 -9.36 12.02
N LEU A 75 -3.43 -8.95 11.28
CA LEU A 75 -4.09 -7.66 11.43
C LEU A 75 -5.44 -7.79 12.16
N GLY A 76 -5.89 -9.00 12.51
CA GLY A 76 -7.14 -9.29 13.24
C GLY A 76 -8.45 -8.97 12.51
N TYR A 77 -8.48 -7.92 11.69
CA TYR A 77 -9.64 -7.44 10.93
C TYR A 77 -9.43 -7.52 9.40
N VAL A 78 -8.30 -8.08 8.96
CA VAL A 78 -8.01 -8.35 7.54
C VAL A 78 -8.00 -9.85 7.34
N LYS A 79 -8.83 -10.33 6.41
CA LYS A 79 -8.89 -11.75 6.07
C LYS A 79 -7.76 -12.16 5.12
N GLU A 80 -7.44 -11.30 4.16
CA GLU A 80 -6.47 -11.59 3.11
C GLU A 80 -5.90 -10.29 2.55
N VAL A 81 -4.65 -10.34 2.06
CA VAL A 81 -4.05 -9.24 1.31
C VAL A 81 -3.67 -9.74 -0.09
N LYS A 82 -4.17 -9.08 -1.14
CA LYS A 82 -3.89 -9.44 -2.54
C LYS A 82 -3.19 -8.32 -3.27
N ILE A 83 -2.27 -8.68 -4.15
CA ILE A 83 -1.64 -7.75 -5.08
C ILE A 83 -2.31 -7.90 -6.44
N ALA A 84 -2.96 -6.85 -6.91
CA ALA A 84 -3.55 -6.79 -8.24
C ALA A 84 -2.65 -5.99 -9.19
N ARG A 85 -2.60 -6.37 -10.47
CA ARG A 85 -1.97 -5.54 -11.51
C ARG A 85 -2.75 -4.22 -11.65
N PRO A 86 -2.09 -3.06 -11.85
CA PRO A 86 -0.64 -2.88 -12.06
C PRO A 86 0.24 -2.78 -10.79
N GLY A 87 -0.32 -2.92 -9.59
CA GLY A 87 0.39 -2.75 -8.32
C GLY A 87 -0.51 -2.30 -7.17
N PHE A 88 -1.82 -2.57 -7.23
CA PHE A 88 -2.73 -2.27 -6.15
C PHE A 88 -2.58 -3.29 -5.03
N ILE A 89 -2.67 -2.83 -3.79
CA ILE A 89 -2.74 -3.68 -2.60
C ILE A 89 -4.19 -3.67 -2.10
N ASN A 90 -4.80 -4.85 -2.12
CA ASN A 90 -6.20 -5.08 -1.83
C ASN A 90 -6.35 -5.82 -0.51
N PHE A 91 -7.35 -5.44 0.30
CA PHE A 91 -7.66 -5.96 1.63
C PHE A 91 -9.12 -6.39 1.70
#